data_AF-A0A6J8DZ06-F1
#
_entry.id   AF-A0A6J8DZ06-F1
#
_cell.length_a   1.000
_cell.length_b   1.000
_cell.length_c   1.000
_cell.angle_alpha   90.00
_cell.angle_beta   90.00
_cell.angle_gamma   90.00
#
_symmetry.space_group_name_H-M   'P 1'
#
loop_
_entity.id
_entity.type
_entity.pdbx_description
1 polymer ?
#
loop_
_entity_poly.entity_id
_entity_poly.type
_entity_poly.pdbx_seq_one_letter_code
_entity_poly.pdbx_strand_id
1 'polypeptide(L)'
;MKADENQITSSVYYMGYCNTESKVLPKAKKERIKYQTDDKFRARKSNTLKRKYWENEGIRSKKICLGITKYEENETYRENLIQAGTKKYQDDKDYRDALIKSGIQKYQEDNEYREKLKQASKHKYKADENHKEQVKQASIQKYKEDENHKEHVKQACIQKYKEDENHKEHVKQASIQKYKEDENHKEHVKQASIKKYKEDEKHKEHVKQASIKKYKEDENHKEHVKQASTQKKERHFRLKDDLSLNLSNEKLRERYRFGRQGITFISNLVSNDISRKTKRNHALTVPLQMVMVTLRFLATGSFLQVVGDTIDKNDTKAKACKIIIACAILLNICILLNEPDIEDDGLVIDNDGDLGDRFFGDQDGRGAQRPHFLHFLIVEIMNKILKKLFSEYVFYQ
;
A
#
# COMPACT_ATOMS: atom_id res chain seq x y z
N MET A 1 -100.08 -37.74 19.04
CA MET A 1 -101.44 -37.37 18.58
C MET A 1 -101.46 -37.67 17.08
N LYS A 2 -102.00 -38.83 16.66
CA LYS A 2 -103.34 -39.00 16.05
C LYS A 2 -103.61 -37.89 15.01
N ALA A 3 -103.42 -38.17 13.73
CA ALA A 3 -104.31 -38.89 12.80
C ALA A 3 -105.45 -38.00 12.29
N ASP A 4 -105.68 -38.04 10.98
CA ASP A 4 -106.95 -37.93 10.24
C ASP A 4 -106.60 -37.56 8.77
N GLU A 5 -107.21 -38.08 7.70
CA GLU A 5 -108.31 -39.00 7.50
C GLU A 5 -108.26 -39.47 6.03
N ASN A 6 -108.64 -40.72 5.81
CA ASN A 6 -108.90 -41.34 4.50
C ASN A 6 -110.40 -41.24 4.22
N GLN A 7 -110.85 -40.76 3.05
CA GLN A 7 -112.06 -41.25 2.33
C GLN A 7 -111.93 -40.94 0.81
N ILE A 8 -111.70 -41.94 -0.05
CA ILE A 8 -112.67 -42.66 -0.93
C ILE A 8 -113.24 -41.74 -2.05
N THR A 9 -112.98 -41.96 -3.36
CA THR A 9 -113.75 -42.88 -4.23
C THR A 9 -113.05 -43.20 -5.57
N SER A 10 -113.31 -44.43 -6.03
CA SER A 10 -112.98 -45.04 -7.32
C SER A 10 -113.86 -44.52 -8.47
N SER A 11 -113.32 -44.36 -9.69
CA SER A 11 -114.06 -44.60 -10.95
C SER A 11 -113.14 -44.67 -12.18
N VAL A 12 -112.90 -45.90 -12.61
CA VAL A 12 -112.69 -46.41 -13.97
C VAL A 12 -112.88 -45.41 -15.14
N TYR A 13 -111.87 -45.29 -16.01
CA TYR A 13 -112.06 -45.31 -17.46
C TYR A 13 -110.80 -45.88 -18.16
N TYR A 14 -110.98 -47.04 -18.80
CA TYR A 14 -110.03 -47.67 -19.70
C TYR A 14 -110.14 -47.04 -21.11
N MET A 15 -109.06 -47.20 -21.89
CA MET A 15 -108.92 -47.10 -23.36
C MET A 15 -108.42 -45.78 -23.96
N GLY A 16 -107.24 -45.88 -24.59
CA GLY A 16 -106.74 -44.87 -25.52
C GLY A 16 -105.26 -45.03 -25.87
N TYR A 17 -104.82 -46.20 -26.36
CA TYR A 17 -103.56 -46.27 -27.11
C TYR A 17 -103.70 -45.42 -28.37
N CYS A 18 -102.82 -44.42 -28.55
CA CYS A 18 -102.39 -43.95 -29.86
C CYS A 18 -101.10 -43.12 -29.75
N ASN A 19 -100.01 -43.70 -30.27
CA ASN A 19 -98.82 -43.03 -30.81
C ASN A 19 -97.86 -42.33 -29.85
N THR A 20 -97.14 -43.10 -29.03
CA THR A 20 -95.73 -42.74 -28.76
C THR A 20 -94.90 -43.25 -29.93
N GLU A 21 -94.62 -42.38 -30.90
CA GLU A 21 -93.51 -42.59 -31.83
C GLU A 21 -92.25 -42.89 -31.01
N SER A 22 -91.90 -44.18 -30.90
CA SER A 22 -90.62 -44.62 -30.38
C SER A 22 -89.55 -44.11 -31.35
N LYS A 23 -89.08 -42.87 -31.16
CA LYS A 23 -87.96 -42.28 -31.89
C LYS A 23 -86.73 -43.14 -31.63
N VAL A 24 -86.52 -44.13 -32.51
CA VAL A 24 -85.33 -44.98 -32.50
C VAL A 24 -84.12 -44.05 -32.58
N LEU A 25 -83.41 -43.88 -31.45
CA LEU A 25 -82.25 -43.00 -31.41
C LEU A 25 -81.26 -43.44 -32.51
N PRO A 26 -80.75 -42.50 -33.33
CA PRO A 26 -79.79 -42.83 -34.37
C PRO A 26 -78.60 -43.61 -33.81
N LYS A 27 -78.08 -44.57 -34.58
CA LYS A 27 -76.96 -45.44 -34.17
C LYS A 27 -75.79 -44.66 -33.56
N ALA A 28 -75.45 -43.51 -34.15
CA ALA A 28 -74.41 -42.61 -33.64
C ALA A 28 -74.69 -42.06 -32.22
N LYS A 29 -75.96 -41.75 -31.91
CA LYS A 29 -76.37 -41.25 -30.58
C LYS A 29 -76.34 -42.38 -29.54
N LYS A 30 -76.77 -43.59 -29.92
CA LYS A 30 -76.65 -44.80 -29.07
C LYS A 30 -75.19 -45.14 -28.77
N GLU A 31 -74.29 -45.06 -29.76
CA GLU A 31 -72.86 -45.29 -29.56
C GLU A 31 -72.19 -44.23 -28.69
N ARG A 32 -72.58 -42.95 -28.80
CA ARG A 32 -72.08 -41.87 -27.92
C ARG A 32 -72.48 -42.09 -26.45
N ILE A 33 -73.74 -42.45 -26.21
CA ILE A 33 -74.23 -42.79 -24.86
C ILE A 33 -73.42 -43.96 -24.30
N LYS A 34 -73.25 -45.03 -25.10
CA LYS A 34 -72.45 -46.19 -24.71
C LYS A 34 -70.99 -45.84 -24.42
N TYR A 35 -70.41 -44.88 -25.14
CA TYR A 35 -69.04 -44.41 -24.90
C TYR A 35 -68.88 -43.66 -23.57
N GLN A 36 -69.96 -43.00 -23.10
CA GLN A 36 -69.98 -42.29 -21.82
C GLN A 36 -70.21 -43.23 -20.64
N THR A 37 -71.03 -44.27 -20.80
CA THR A 37 -71.50 -45.12 -19.71
C THR A 37 -70.78 -46.47 -19.58
N ASP A 38 -70.21 -47.04 -20.65
CA ASP A 38 -69.57 -48.35 -20.66
C ASP A 38 -68.04 -48.23 -20.85
N ASP A 39 -67.30 -48.42 -19.75
CA ASP A 39 -65.85 -48.34 -19.74
C ASP A 39 -65.16 -49.43 -20.56
N LYS A 40 -65.74 -50.64 -20.63
CA LYS A 40 -65.19 -51.74 -21.44
C LYS A 40 -65.33 -51.42 -22.93
N PHE A 41 -66.45 -50.85 -23.34
CA PHE A 41 -66.66 -50.40 -24.71
C PHE A 41 -65.71 -49.26 -25.09
N ARG A 42 -65.53 -48.28 -24.18
CA ARG A 42 -64.58 -47.16 -24.33
C ARG A 42 -63.14 -47.66 -24.50
N ALA A 43 -62.70 -48.59 -23.64
CA ALA A 43 -61.37 -49.17 -23.67
C ALA A 43 -61.12 -49.95 -24.98
N ARG A 44 -62.06 -50.79 -25.42
CA ARG A 44 -61.96 -51.55 -26.68
C ARG A 44 -61.83 -50.63 -27.90
N LYS A 45 -62.65 -49.57 -27.96
CA LYS A 45 -62.57 -48.57 -29.04
C LYS A 45 -61.24 -47.80 -28.99
N SER A 46 -60.78 -47.39 -27.81
CA SER A 46 -59.49 -46.71 -27.61
C SER A 46 -58.33 -47.58 -28.09
N ASN A 47 -58.28 -48.85 -27.69
CA ASN A 47 -57.24 -49.80 -28.11
C ASN A 47 -57.27 -50.06 -29.62
N THR A 48 -58.46 -50.15 -30.22
CA THR A 48 -58.61 -50.29 -31.68
C THR A 48 -58.03 -49.08 -32.41
N LEU A 49 -58.28 -47.87 -31.90
CA LEU A 49 -57.74 -46.63 -32.48
C LEU A 49 -56.22 -46.52 -32.27
N LYS A 50 -55.70 -46.89 -31.10
CA LYS A 50 -54.25 -46.95 -30.84
C LYS A 50 -53.56 -47.90 -31.80
N ARG A 51 -54.13 -49.09 -32.01
CA ARG A 51 -53.62 -50.08 -32.95
C ARG A 51 -53.58 -49.55 -34.38
N LYS A 52 -54.69 -48.98 -34.87
CA LYS A 52 -54.76 -48.35 -36.19
C LYS A 52 -53.77 -47.19 -36.36
N TYR A 53 -53.48 -46.44 -35.29
CA TYR A 53 -52.51 -45.34 -35.32
C TYR A 53 -51.07 -45.85 -35.49
N TRP A 54 -50.71 -46.97 -34.87
CA TRP A 54 -49.37 -47.54 -35.00
C TRP A 54 -49.19 -48.36 -36.28
N GLU A 55 -50.22 -49.09 -36.72
CA GLU A 55 -50.18 -49.96 -37.92
C GLU A 55 -50.27 -49.17 -39.24
N ASN A 56 -50.93 -48.01 -39.26
CA ASN A 56 -51.13 -47.23 -40.49
C ASN A 56 -50.39 -45.90 -40.45
N GLU A 57 -49.27 -45.84 -41.19
CA GLU A 57 -48.43 -44.66 -41.27
C GLU A 57 -49.14 -43.44 -41.86
N GLY A 58 -50.01 -43.62 -42.87
CA GLY A 58 -50.76 -42.51 -43.47
C GLY A 58 -51.73 -41.85 -42.47
N ILE A 59 -52.40 -42.65 -41.64
CA ILE A 59 -53.26 -42.13 -40.55
C ILE A 59 -52.42 -41.45 -39.47
N ARG A 60 -51.26 -42.03 -39.11
CA ARG A 60 -50.33 -41.47 -38.14
C ARG A 60 -49.83 -40.10 -38.57
N SER A 61 -49.29 -40.00 -39.78
CA SER A 61 -48.73 -38.77 -40.34
C SER A 61 -49.79 -37.69 -40.49
N LYS A 62 -50.97 -38.01 -41.02
CA LYS A 62 -52.09 -37.04 -41.09
C LYS A 62 -52.47 -36.51 -39.70
N LYS A 63 -52.50 -37.37 -38.67
CA LYS A 63 -52.84 -36.97 -37.31
C LYS A 63 -51.75 -36.11 -36.66
N ILE A 64 -50.48 -36.38 -36.93
CA ILE A 64 -49.34 -35.56 -36.48
C ILE A 64 -49.40 -34.19 -37.14
N CYS A 65 -49.55 -34.12 -38.47
CA CYS A 65 -49.68 -32.87 -39.20
C CYS A 65 -50.83 -32.02 -38.69
N LEU A 66 -52.03 -32.59 -38.54
CA LEU A 66 -53.18 -31.87 -37.97
C LEU A 66 -52.90 -31.33 -36.55
N GLY A 67 -52.13 -32.06 -35.74
CA GLY A 67 -51.72 -31.63 -34.41
C GLY A 67 -50.74 -30.44 -34.46
N ILE A 68 -49.77 -30.47 -35.37
CA ILE A 68 -48.80 -29.40 -35.60
C ILE A 68 -49.52 -28.14 -36.09
N THR A 69 -50.33 -28.26 -37.15
CA THR A 69 -51.11 -27.16 -37.71
C THR A 69 -51.99 -26.51 -36.64
N LYS A 70 -52.67 -27.32 -35.82
CA LYS A 70 -53.48 -26.81 -34.71
C LYS A 70 -52.65 -26.05 -33.66
N TYR A 71 -51.41 -26.47 -33.39
CA TYR A 71 -50.52 -25.80 -32.44
C TYR A 71 -49.97 -24.48 -32.99
N GLU A 72 -49.69 -24.44 -34.30
CA GLU A 72 -49.17 -23.26 -34.99
C GLU A 72 -50.25 -22.19 -35.17
N GLU A 73 -51.44 -22.58 -35.65
CA GLU A 73 -52.52 -21.66 -36.02
C GLU A 73 -53.35 -21.19 -34.82
N ASN A 74 -53.55 -22.02 -33.79
CA ASN A 74 -54.41 -21.70 -32.66
C ASN A 74 -53.61 -21.36 -31.41
N GLU A 75 -53.44 -20.06 -31.19
CA GLU A 75 -52.74 -19.51 -30.03
C GLU A 75 -53.36 -19.93 -28.69
N THR A 76 -54.68 -19.83 -28.53
CA THR A 76 -55.35 -20.21 -27.28
C THR A 76 -55.15 -21.68 -26.94
N TYR A 77 -55.13 -22.56 -27.94
CA TYR A 77 -54.84 -23.98 -27.74
C TYR A 77 -53.39 -24.20 -27.30
N ARG A 78 -52.43 -23.53 -27.95
CA ARG A 78 -51.01 -23.58 -27.61
C ARG A 78 -50.77 -23.11 -26.17
N GLU A 79 -51.33 -21.96 -25.79
CA GLU A 79 -51.19 -21.41 -24.45
C GLU A 79 -51.78 -22.34 -23.38
N ASN A 80 -52.98 -22.85 -23.59
CA ASN A 80 -53.62 -23.80 -22.67
C ASN A 80 -52.78 -25.08 -22.52
N LEU A 81 -52.18 -25.57 -23.61
CA LEU A 81 -51.30 -26.73 -23.58
C LEU A 81 -50.02 -26.46 -22.77
N ILE A 82 -49.38 -25.31 -22.99
CA ILE A 82 -48.19 -24.88 -22.24
C ILE A 82 -48.53 -24.73 -20.77
N GLN A 83 -49.64 -24.06 -20.43
CA GLN A 83 -50.09 -23.87 -19.05
C GLN A 83 -50.36 -25.20 -18.35
N ALA A 84 -51.06 -26.14 -19.02
CA ALA A 84 -51.30 -27.48 -18.47
C ALA A 84 -49.98 -28.23 -18.24
N GLY A 85 -49.02 -28.12 -19.17
CA GLY A 85 -47.68 -28.69 -19.02
C GLY A 85 -46.90 -28.09 -17.86
N THR A 86 -46.92 -26.76 -17.70
CA THR A 86 -46.26 -26.05 -16.61
C THR A 86 -46.86 -26.43 -15.26
N LYS A 87 -48.19 -26.47 -15.14
CA LYS A 87 -48.87 -26.95 -13.92
C LYS A 87 -48.46 -28.37 -13.57
N LYS A 88 -48.47 -29.28 -14.55
CA LYS A 88 -48.03 -30.66 -14.34
C LYS A 88 -46.58 -30.73 -13.85
N TYR A 89 -45.67 -29.93 -14.40
CA TYR A 89 -44.27 -29.90 -13.97
C TYR A 89 -44.08 -29.32 -12.55
N GLN A 90 -44.94 -28.37 -12.16
CA GLN A 90 -44.92 -27.78 -10.82
C GLN A 90 -45.48 -28.73 -9.77
N ASP A 91 -46.64 -29.34 -10.06
CA ASP A 91 -47.44 -30.11 -9.11
C ASP A 91 -46.96 -31.57 -8.96
N ASP A 92 -46.53 -32.20 -10.05
CA ASP A 92 -46.14 -33.62 -10.09
C ASP A 92 -44.61 -33.76 -10.04
N LYS A 93 -44.10 -34.09 -8.85
CA LYS A 93 -42.67 -34.28 -8.60
C LYS A 93 -42.10 -35.46 -9.40
N ASP A 94 -42.80 -36.60 -9.45
CA ASP A 94 -42.31 -37.81 -10.11
C ASP A 94 -42.19 -37.60 -11.62
N TYR A 95 -43.18 -36.91 -12.22
CA TYR A 95 -43.12 -36.49 -13.61
C TYR A 95 -41.93 -35.56 -13.89
N ARG A 96 -41.70 -34.56 -13.03
CA ARG A 96 -40.56 -33.64 -13.16
C ARG A 96 -39.23 -34.36 -13.06
N ASP A 97 -39.05 -35.23 -12.07
CA ASP A 97 -37.79 -35.94 -11.84
C ASP A 97 -37.50 -36.93 -12.99
N ALA A 98 -38.53 -37.63 -13.48
CA ALA A 98 -38.41 -38.50 -14.67
C ALA A 98 -38.05 -37.70 -15.93
N LEU A 99 -38.64 -36.51 -16.12
CA LEU A 99 -38.34 -35.63 -17.24
C LEU A 99 -36.90 -35.13 -17.19
N ILE A 100 -36.44 -34.64 -16.03
CA ILE A 100 -35.05 -34.20 -15.83
C ILE A 100 -34.08 -35.35 -16.09
N LYS A 101 -34.36 -36.53 -15.54
CA LYS A 101 -33.53 -37.73 -15.74
C LYS A 101 -33.41 -38.09 -17.21
N SER A 102 -34.52 -38.11 -17.95
CA SER A 102 -34.51 -38.39 -19.39
C SER A 102 -33.74 -37.33 -20.19
N GLY A 103 -33.82 -36.05 -19.78
CA GLY A 103 -33.08 -34.96 -20.40
C GLY A 103 -31.57 -35.07 -20.17
N ILE A 104 -31.14 -35.44 -18.96
CA ILE A 104 -29.73 -35.69 -18.63
C ILE A 104 -29.20 -36.86 -19.45
N GLN A 105 -29.94 -37.96 -19.52
CA GLN A 105 -29.57 -39.12 -20.32
C GLN A 105 -29.39 -38.74 -21.80
N LYS A 106 -30.35 -38.01 -22.37
CA LYS A 106 -30.25 -37.53 -23.74
C LYS A 106 -29.03 -36.63 -23.96
N TYR A 107 -28.70 -35.76 -23.00
CA TYR A 107 -27.51 -34.90 -23.07
C TYR A 107 -26.19 -35.70 -23.05
N GLN A 108 -26.17 -36.84 -22.36
CA GLN A 108 -25.00 -37.72 -22.27
C GLN A 108 -24.82 -38.56 -23.53
N GLU A 109 -25.92 -39.13 -24.06
CA GLU A 109 -25.91 -40.07 -25.18
C GLU A 109 -25.84 -39.38 -26.55
N ASP A 110 -26.56 -38.26 -26.73
CA ASP A 110 -26.69 -37.57 -28.02
C ASP A 110 -25.74 -36.35 -28.10
N ASN A 111 -24.63 -36.54 -28.82
CA ASN A 111 -23.64 -35.50 -29.05
C ASN A 111 -24.20 -34.30 -29.85
N GLU A 112 -25.07 -34.53 -30.84
CA GLU A 112 -25.60 -33.46 -31.69
C GLU A 112 -26.55 -32.56 -30.89
N TYR A 113 -27.44 -33.19 -30.10
CA TYR A 113 -28.32 -32.48 -29.17
C TYR A 113 -27.52 -31.67 -28.13
N ARG A 114 -26.46 -32.27 -27.57
CA ARG A 114 -25.59 -31.59 -26.61
C ARG A 114 -24.94 -30.33 -27.18
N GLU A 115 -24.39 -30.41 -28.38
CA GLU A 115 -23.73 -29.26 -29.00
C GLU A 115 -24.73 -28.16 -29.39
N LYS A 116 -25.92 -28.52 -29.91
CA LYS A 116 -27.00 -27.55 -30.14
C LYS A 116 -27.39 -26.81 -28.86
N LEU A 117 -27.51 -27.52 -27.73
CA LEU A 117 -27.80 -26.89 -26.44
C LEU A 117 -26.68 -25.95 -25.97
N LYS A 118 -25.41 -26.35 -26.09
CA LYS A 118 -24.27 -25.49 -25.74
C LYS A 118 -24.25 -24.22 -26.60
N GLN A 119 -24.52 -24.35 -27.90
CA GLN A 119 -24.60 -23.20 -28.82
C GLN A 119 -25.76 -22.27 -28.44
N ALA A 120 -26.95 -22.81 -28.17
CA ALA A 120 -28.09 -22.01 -27.71
C ALA A 120 -27.79 -21.27 -26.40
N SER A 121 -27.12 -21.92 -25.44
CA SER A 121 -26.69 -21.29 -24.18
C SER A 121 -25.66 -20.17 -24.41
N LYS A 122 -24.65 -20.40 -25.27
CA LYS A 122 -23.68 -19.37 -25.66
C LYS A 122 -24.36 -18.17 -26.33
N HIS A 123 -25.31 -18.44 -27.24
CA HIS A 123 -26.08 -17.40 -27.90
C HIS A 123 -26.90 -16.59 -26.90
N LYS A 124 -27.59 -17.26 -25.96
CA LYS A 124 -28.36 -16.58 -24.92
C LYS A 124 -27.48 -15.69 -24.04
N TYR A 125 -26.31 -16.17 -23.63
CA TYR A 125 -25.35 -15.38 -22.86
C TYR A 125 -24.82 -14.15 -23.62
N LYS A 126 -24.72 -14.23 -24.96
CA LYS A 126 -24.29 -13.12 -25.80
C LYS A 126 -25.41 -12.10 -26.08
N ALA A 127 -26.65 -12.57 -26.25
CA ALA A 127 -27.77 -11.76 -26.69
C ALA A 127 -28.59 -11.12 -25.55
N ASP A 128 -28.69 -11.80 -24.40
CA ASP A 128 -29.49 -11.35 -23.25
C ASP A 128 -28.59 -10.89 -22.11
N GLU A 129 -28.53 -9.56 -21.89
CA GLU A 129 -27.71 -8.97 -20.84
C GLU A 129 -28.19 -9.34 -19.42
N ASN A 130 -29.49 -9.51 -19.18
CA ASN A 130 -30.01 -9.91 -17.86
C ASN A 130 -29.57 -11.36 -17.55
N HIS A 131 -29.69 -12.26 -18.53
CA HIS A 131 -29.20 -13.63 -18.37
C HIS A 131 -27.69 -13.67 -18.11
N LYS A 132 -26.92 -12.85 -18.83
CA LYS A 132 -25.46 -12.74 -18.67
C LYS A 132 -25.07 -12.24 -17.28
N GLU A 133 -25.76 -11.23 -16.76
CA GLU A 133 -25.52 -10.72 -15.42
C GLU A 133 -25.85 -11.77 -14.35
N GLN A 134 -26.99 -12.46 -14.46
CA GLN A 134 -27.37 -13.55 -13.56
C GLN A 134 -26.32 -14.67 -13.54
N VAL A 135 -25.79 -15.06 -14.70
CA VAL A 135 -24.75 -16.09 -14.80
C VAL A 135 -23.45 -15.62 -14.14
N LYS A 136 -23.05 -14.35 -14.31
CA LYS A 136 -21.87 -13.79 -13.63
C LYS A 136 -22.05 -13.78 -12.11
N GLN A 137 -23.20 -13.32 -11.63
CA GLN A 137 -23.52 -13.27 -10.21
C GLN A 137 -23.52 -14.68 -9.60
N ALA A 138 -24.15 -15.66 -10.26
CA ALA A 138 -24.13 -17.05 -9.81
C ALA A 138 -22.70 -17.62 -9.75
N SER A 139 -21.84 -17.30 -10.73
CA SER A 139 -20.43 -17.71 -10.71
C SER A 139 -19.65 -17.07 -9.56
N ILE A 140 -19.90 -15.79 -9.25
CA ILE A 140 -19.25 -15.09 -8.14
C ILE A 140 -19.72 -15.68 -6.81
N GLN A 141 -21.02 -15.93 -6.67
CA GLN A 141 -21.59 -16.52 -5.46
C GLN A 141 -21.04 -17.92 -5.23
N LYS A 142 -20.94 -18.73 -6.28
CA LYS A 142 -20.33 -20.06 -6.19
C LYS A 142 -18.88 -19.98 -5.73
N TYR A 143 -18.09 -19.02 -6.22
CA TYR A 143 -16.70 -18.83 -5.78
C TYR A 143 -16.61 -18.39 -4.31
N LYS A 144 -17.63 -17.67 -3.80
CA LYS A 144 -17.69 -17.21 -2.42
C LYS A 144 -18.10 -18.31 -1.44
N GLU A 145 -19.05 -19.17 -1.82
CA GLU A 145 -19.66 -20.17 -0.94
C GLU A 145 -18.98 -21.55 -0.99
N ASP A 146 -18.55 -21.98 -2.17
CA ASP A 146 -17.98 -23.32 -2.39
C ASP A 146 -16.45 -23.26 -2.36
N GLU A 147 -15.86 -23.69 -1.25
CA GLU A 147 -14.40 -23.72 -1.07
C GLU A 147 -13.70 -24.68 -2.05
N ASN A 148 -14.31 -25.82 -2.42
CA ASN A 148 -13.73 -26.73 -3.41
C ASN A 148 -13.69 -26.08 -4.79
N HIS A 149 -14.77 -25.40 -5.20
CA HIS A 149 -14.79 -24.67 -6.45
C HIS A 149 -13.75 -23.54 -6.48
N LYS A 150 -13.61 -22.81 -5.37
CA LYS A 150 -12.63 -21.73 -5.21
C LYS A 150 -11.20 -22.23 -5.31
N GLU A 151 -10.88 -23.35 -4.66
CA GLU A 151 -9.56 -23.96 -4.76
C GLU A 151 -9.27 -24.44 -6.18
N HIS A 152 -10.21 -25.14 -6.82
CA HIS A 152 -10.07 -25.59 -8.20
C HIS A 152 -9.82 -24.42 -9.16
N VAL A 153 -10.55 -23.31 -9.01
CA VAL A 153 -10.34 -22.09 -9.83
C VAL A 153 -8.96 -21.49 -9.57
N LYS A 154 -8.49 -21.42 -8.31
CA LYS A 154 -7.13 -20.94 -7.99
C LYS A 154 -6.06 -21.81 -8.64
N GLN A 155 -6.19 -23.13 -8.52
CA GLN A 155 -5.26 -24.09 -9.09
C GLN A 155 -5.23 -23.99 -10.62
N ALA A 156 -6.40 -23.91 -11.27
CA ALA A 156 -6.49 -23.73 -12.72
C ALA A 156 -5.83 -22.42 -13.19
N CYS A 157 -6.01 -21.32 -12.46
CA CYS A 157 -5.34 -20.05 -12.78
C CYS A 157 -3.81 -20.14 -12.62
N ILE A 158 -3.33 -20.80 -11.56
CA ILE A 158 -1.89 -21.02 -11.34
C ILE A 158 -1.31 -21.90 -12.46
N GLN A 159 -2.02 -22.96 -12.83
CA GLN A 159 -1.59 -23.87 -13.89
C GLN A 159 -1.52 -23.15 -15.23
N LYS A 160 -2.56 -22.38 -15.57
CA LYS A 160 -2.57 -21.56 -16.78
C LYS A 160 -1.41 -20.57 -16.82
N TYR A 161 -1.07 -19.94 -15.70
CA TYR A 161 0.08 -19.04 -15.63
C TYR A 161 1.43 -19.75 -15.80
N LYS A 162 1.53 -21.04 -15.46
CA LYS A 162 2.74 -21.85 -15.65
C LYS A 162 2.89 -22.36 -17.08
N GLU A 163 1.79 -22.78 -17.71
CA GLU A 163 1.81 -23.46 -19.01
C GLU A 163 1.68 -22.51 -20.20
N ASP A 164 0.85 -21.47 -20.09
CA ASP A 164 0.56 -20.53 -21.19
C ASP A 164 1.43 -19.28 -21.07
N GLU A 165 2.50 -19.23 -21.86
CA GLU A 165 3.42 -18.08 -21.87
C GLU A 165 2.74 -16.77 -22.32
N ASN A 166 1.77 -16.82 -23.24
CA ASN A 166 1.05 -15.62 -23.67
C ASN A 166 0.17 -15.06 -22.55
N HIS A 167 -0.54 -15.95 -21.83
CA HIS A 167 -1.31 -15.55 -20.65
C HIS A 167 -0.40 -14.96 -19.55
N LYS A 168 0.75 -15.59 -19.32
CA LYS A 168 1.75 -15.13 -18.34
C LYS A 168 2.31 -13.76 -18.67
N GLU A 169 2.64 -13.50 -19.93
CA GLU A 169 3.12 -12.20 -20.37
C GLU A 169 2.03 -11.14 -20.23
N HIS A 170 0.80 -11.41 -20.66
CA HIS A 170 -0.32 -10.50 -20.50
C HIS A 170 -0.58 -10.16 -19.02
N VAL A 171 -0.53 -11.14 -18.11
CA VAL A 171 -0.69 -10.91 -16.67
C VAL A 171 0.45 -10.06 -16.11
N LYS A 172 1.71 -10.29 -16.55
CA LYS A 172 2.85 -9.45 -16.15
C LYS A 172 2.67 -8.01 -16.63
N GLN A 173 2.34 -7.81 -17.91
CA GLN A 173 2.12 -6.48 -18.48
C GLN A 173 0.98 -5.74 -17.76
N ALA A 174 -0.15 -6.41 -17.52
CA ALA A 174 -1.26 -5.84 -16.76
C ALA A 174 -0.85 -5.45 -15.32
N SER A 175 -0.03 -6.27 -14.65
CA SER A 175 0.47 -5.96 -13.31
C SER A 175 1.41 -4.75 -13.29
N ILE A 176 2.27 -4.60 -14.31
CA ILE A 176 3.18 -3.46 -14.47
C ILE A 176 2.37 -2.20 -14.76
N GLN A 177 1.35 -2.29 -15.63
CA GLN A 177 0.51 -1.17 -15.97
C GLN A 177 -0.28 -0.69 -14.75
N LYS A 178 -0.87 -1.62 -13.99
CA LYS A 178 -1.56 -1.29 -12.74
C LYS A 178 -0.66 -0.59 -11.73
N TYR A 179 0.59 -1.02 -11.59
CA TYR A 179 1.55 -0.35 -10.70
C TYR A 179 1.96 1.06 -11.16
N LYS A 180 1.91 1.33 -12.47
CA LYS A 180 2.20 2.66 -13.03
C LYS A 180 1.02 3.63 -12.88
N GLU A 181 -0.21 3.16 -13.09
CA GLU A 181 -1.41 3.99 -13.16
C GLU A 181 -2.11 4.18 -11.80
N ASP A 182 -2.19 3.12 -10.99
CA ASP A 182 -2.92 3.14 -9.71
C ASP A 182 -1.95 3.45 -8.56
N GLU A 183 -1.96 4.72 -8.10
CA GLU A 183 -1.12 5.16 -6.99
C GLU A 183 -1.42 4.44 -5.67
N ASN A 184 -2.68 4.07 -5.40
CA ASN A 184 -3.04 3.34 -4.19
C ASN A 184 -2.47 1.91 -4.21
N HIS A 185 -2.59 1.23 -5.35
CA HIS A 185 -1.97 -0.08 -5.55
C HIS A 185 -0.44 -0.02 -5.40
N LYS A 186 0.19 1.00 -5.98
CA LYS A 186 1.64 1.23 -5.92
C LYS A 186 2.11 1.46 -4.49
N GLU A 187 1.40 2.27 -3.72
CA GLU A 187 1.72 2.50 -2.31
C GLU A 187 1.59 1.22 -1.50
N HIS A 188 0.49 0.47 -1.66
CA HIS A 188 0.29 -0.80 -0.98
C HIS A 188 1.40 -1.81 -1.29
N VAL A 189 1.84 -1.92 -2.55
CA VAL A 189 2.95 -2.79 -2.96
C VAL A 189 4.28 -2.33 -2.33
N LYS A 190 4.55 -1.01 -2.27
CA LYS A 190 5.74 -0.48 -1.58
C LYS A 190 5.71 -0.81 -0.08
N GLN A 191 4.59 -0.55 0.59
CA GLN A 191 4.43 -0.85 2.01
C GLN A 191 4.61 -2.35 2.29
N ALA A 192 4.01 -3.23 1.47
CA ALA A 192 4.16 -4.68 1.60
C ALA A 192 5.61 -5.14 1.40
N SER A 193 6.34 -4.58 0.43
CA SER A 193 7.76 -4.91 0.22
C SER A 193 8.66 -4.44 1.36
N ILE A 194 8.42 -3.23 1.92
CA ILE A 194 9.12 -2.73 3.10
C ILE A 194 8.84 -3.61 4.32
N LYS A 195 7.57 -3.99 4.53
CA LYS A 195 7.17 -4.86 5.63
C LYS A 195 7.86 -6.22 5.52
N LYS A 196 7.84 -6.83 4.33
CA LYS A 196 8.52 -8.11 4.06
C LYS A 196 10.02 -8.04 4.34
N TYR A 197 10.70 -6.96 3.95
CA TYR A 197 12.13 -6.78 4.21
C TYR A 197 12.46 -6.61 5.72
N LYS A 198 11.54 -6.05 6.51
CA LYS A 198 11.72 -5.90 7.96
C LYS A 198 11.47 -7.21 8.72
N GLU A 199 10.48 -7.99 8.30
CA GLU A 199 10.00 -9.17 9.06
C GLU A 199 10.67 -10.48 8.62
N ASP A 200 10.91 -10.69 7.32
CA ASP A 200 11.49 -11.93 6.79
C ASP A 200 13.00 -11.80 6.67
N GLU A 201 13.73 -12.38 7.63
CA GLU A 201 15.21 -12.36 7.65
C GLU A 201 15.82 -13.09 6.43
N LYS A 202 15.21 -14.19 5.93
CA LYS A 202 15.73 -14.88 4.73
C LYS A 202 15.62 -13.98 3.50
N HIS A 203 14.47 -13.31 3.34
CA HIS A 203 14.27 -12.37 2.23
C HIS A 203 15.24 -11.19 2.32
N LYS A 204 15.43 -10.62 3.50
CA LYS A 204 16.36 -9.51 3.77
C LYS A 204 17.80 -9.88 3.44
N GLU A 205 18.25 -11.06 3.85
CA GLU A 205 19.58 -11.54 3.54
C GLU A 205 19.77 -11.76 2.03
N HIS A 206 18.80 -12.37 1.35
CA HIS A 206 18.84 -12.54 -0.10
C HIS A 206 18.91 -11.19 -0.84
N VAL A 207 18.15 -10.19 -0.41
CA VAL A 207 18.19 -8.83 -0.99
C VAL A 207 19.55 -8.17 -0.76
N LYS A 208 20.14 -8.31 0.44
CA LYS A 208 21.50 -7.82 0.73
C LYS A 208 22.54 -8.49 -0.17
N GLN A 209 22.52 -9.82 -0.25
CA GLN A 209 23.44 -10.58 -1.08
C GLN A 209 23.33 -10.19 -2.56
N ALA A 210 22.09 -10.06 -3.08
CA ALA A 210 21.85 -9.61 -4.45
C ALA A 210 22.40 -8.19 -4.70
N SER A 211 22.23 -7.27 -3.75
CA SER A 211 22.76 -5.89 -3.86
C SER A 211 24.29 -5.86 -3.88
N ILE A 212 24.94 -6.67 -3.05
CA ILE A 212 26.41 -6.80 -3.00
C ILE A 212 26.92 -7.43 -4.30
N LYS A 213 26.26 -8.47 -4.79
CA LYS A 213 26.61 -9.13 -6.05
C LYS A 213 26.51 -8.15 -7.22
N LYS A 214 25.40 -7.39 -7.29
CA LYS A 214 25.21 -6.36 -8.32
C LYS A 214 26.30 -5.29 -8.29
N TYR A 215 26.69 -4.81 -7.11
CA TYR A 215 27.76 -3.82 -6.97
C TYR A 215 29.14 -4.34 -7.40
N LYS A 216 29.40 -5.65 -7.27
CA LYS A 216 30.66 -6.27 -7.67
C LYS A 216 30.74 -6.56 -9.17
N GLU A 217 29.63 -6.96 -9.78
CA GLU A 217 29.59 -7.46 -11.17
C GLU A 217 29.25 -6.37 -12.19
N ASP A 218 28.37 -5.42 -11.85
CA ASP A 218 27.91 -4.37 -12.75
C ASP A 218 28.70 -3.08 -12.50
N GLU A 219 29.71 -2.82 -13.35
CA GLU A 219 30.56 -1.62 -13.23
C GLU A 219 29.77 -0.32 -13.42
N ASN A 220 28.73 -0.30 -14.26
CA ASN A 220 27.90 0.90 -14.46
C ASN A 220 27.08 1.22 -13.20
N HIS A 221 26.49 0.20 -12.58
CA HIS A 221 25.81 0.36 -11.28
C HIS A 221 26.77 0.84 -10.19
N LYS A 222 27.98 0.30 -10.15
CA LYS A 222 29.02 0.66 -9.18
C LYS A 222 29.50 2.11 -9.35
N GLU A 223 29.71 2.57 -10.59
CA GLU A 223 30.04 3.97 -10.88
C GLU A 223 28.92 4.91 -10.47
N HIS A 224 27.66 4.60 -10.82
CA HIS A 224 26.51 5.41 -10.43
C HIS A 224 26.38 5.54 -8.90
N VAL A 225 26.60 4.44 -8.16
CA VAL A 225 26.58 4.47 -6.69
C VAL A 225 27.75 5.30 -6.13
N LYS A 226 28.95 5.23 -6.71
CA LYS A 226 30.10 6.06 -6.32
C LYS A 226 29.82 7.54 -6.58
N GLN A 227 29.29 7.88 -7.75
CA GLN A 227 28.94 9.25 -8.12
C GLN A 227 27.88 9.85 -7.19
N ALA A 228 26.81 9.10 -6.89
CA ALA A 228 25.80 9.51 -5.92
C ALA A 228 26.37 9.71 -4.51
N SER A 229 27.34 8.89 -4.10
CA SER A 229 28.04 9.06 -2.83
C SER A 229 28.91 10.32 -2.80
N THR A 230 29.59 10.65 -3.90
CA THR A 230 30.40 11.87 -4.00
C THR A 230 29.58 13.15 -4.08
N GLN A 231 28.37 13.10 -4.63
CA GLN A 231 27.43 14.23 -4.67
C GLN A 231 26.82 14.55 -3.30
N LYS A 232 26.95 13.65 -2.31
CA LYS A 232 26.44 13.85 -0.95
C LYS A 232 27.34 14.82 -0.15
N LYS A 233 27.26 16.11 -0.52
CA LYS A 233 27.74 17.37 0.10
C LYS A 233 29.18 17.38 0.65
N GLU A 234 29.95 18.36 0.16
CA GLU A 234 31.06 18.93 0.93
C GLU A 234 30.59 19.28 2.34
N ARG A 235 31.34 18.83 3.35
CA ARG A 235 31.10 19.24 4.73
C ARG A 235 31.50 20.72 4.85
N HIS A 236 30.52 21.61 4.76
CA HIS A 236 30.70 23.00 5.17
C HIS A 236 30.98 23.02 6.69
N PHE A 237 32.25 23.12 7.06
CA PHE A 237 32.62 23.51 8.40
C PHE A 237 32.24 24.99 8.55
N ARG A 238 31.19 25.30 9.32
CA ARG A 238 30.94 26.67 9.78
C ARG A 238 32.13 27.06 10.67
N LEU A 239 33.07 27.84 10.14
CA LEU A 239 33.88 28.70 10.98
C LEU A 239 32.89 29.72 11.57
N LYS A 240 32.68 29.69 12.89
CA LYS A 240 31.93 30.77 13.54
C LYS A 240 32.66 32.08 13.23
N ASP A 241 31.95 33.07 12.68
CA ASP A 241 32.46 34.42 12.37
C ASP A 241 33.13 35.13 13.58
N ASP A 242 32.92 34.58 14.77
CA ASP A 242 33.48 35.04 16.04
C ASP A 242 35.02 34.89 16.15
N LEU A 243 35.69 34.24 15.19
CA LEU A 243 37.16 34.08 15.12
C LEU A 243 37.77 34.74 13.88
N SER A 244 37.21 35.87 13.45
CA SER A 244 37.72 36.66 12.33
C SER A 244 38.26 38.01 12.81
N LEU A 245 39.39 38.46 12.23
CA LEU A 245 39.89 39.82 12.44
C LEU A 245 39.01 40.90 11.79
N ASN A 246 37.97 40.52 11.04
CA ASN A 246 37.09 41.44 10.32
C ASN A 246 36.26 42.37 11.23
N LEU A 247 36.33 42.22 12.56
CA LEU A 247 35.71 43.14 13.52
C LEU A 247 36.50 44.47 13.61
N SER A 248 35.81 45.54 14.00
CA SER A 248 36.45 46.83 14.31
C SER A 248 37.42 46.70 15.49
N ASN A 249 38.45 47.55 15.53
CA ASN A 249 39.45 47.52 16.60
C ASN A 249 38.82 47.69 17.98
N GLU A 250 37.75 48.47 18.09
CA GLU A 250 37.00 48.67 19.33
C GLU A 250 36.37 47.37 19.83
N LYS A 251 35.65 46.63 18.96
CA LYS A 251 35.07 45.32 19.30
C LYS A 251 36.14 44.26 19.58
N LEU A 252 37.31 44.36 18.92
CA LEU A 252 38.45 43.48 19.21
C LEU A 252 39.05 43.77 20.59
N ARG A 253 39.20 45.04 20.96
CA ARG A 253 39.66 45.45 22.30
C ARG A 253 38.67 45.04 23.38
N GLU A 254 37.37 45.14 23.15
CA GLU A 254 36.35 44.69 24.10
C GLU A 254 36.43 43.18 24.35
N ARG A 255 36.53 42.37 23.28
CA ARG A 255 36.48 40.90 23.37
C ARG A 255 37.81 40.22 23.71
N TYR A 256 38.92 40.78 23.24
CA TYR A 256 40.24 40.15 23.31
C TYR A 256 41.26 40.98 24.10
N ARG A 257 40.91 42.20 24.53
CA ARG A 257 41.80 43.17 25.21
C ARG A 257 42.98 43.67 24.36
N PHE A 258 43.02 43.32 23.07
CA PHE A 258 44.03 43.74 22.11
C PHE A 258 43.37 44.24 20.82
N GLY A 259 43.98 45.25 20.20
CA GLY A 259 43.63 45.67 18.83
C GLY A 259 44.17 44.71 17.77
N ARG A 260 43.73 44.88 16.52
CA ARG A 260 44.10 44.04 15.37
C ARG A 260 45.62 43.91 15.20
N GLN A 261 46.36 45.01 15.36
CA GLN A 261 47.81 45.01 15.23
C GLN A 261 48.49 44.18 16.34
N GLY A 262 48.05 44.34 17.60
CA GLY A 262 48.55 43.55 18.73
C GLY A 262 48.28 42.05 18.59
N ILE A 263 47.07 41.68 18.16
CA ILE A 263 46.71 40.27 17.90
C ILE A 263 47.57 39.68 16.77
N THR A 264 47.81 40.46 15.71
CA THR A 264 48.64 40.03 14.58
C THR A 264 50.11 39.88 14.99
N PHE A 265 50.63 40.80 15.81
CA PHE A 265 51.97 40.75 16.35
C PHE A 265 52.19 39.49 17.20
N ILE A 266 51.28 39.22 18.15
CA ILE A 266 51.32 38.00 18.97
C ILE A 266 51.20 36.75 18.10
N SER A 267 50.30 36.76 17.11
CA SER A 267 50.16 35.65 16.17
C SER A 267 51.47 35.37 15.42
N ASN A 268 52.17 36.41 14.94
CA ASN A 268 53.43 36.26 14.23
C ASN A 268 54.55 35.77 15.15
N LEU A 269 54.61 36.27 16.38
CA LEU A 269 55.62 35.91 17.36
C LEU A 269 55.59 34.41 17.70
N VAL A 270 54.39 33.81 17.75
CA VAL A 270 54.19 32.41 18.17
C VAL A 270 53.83 31.50 16.98
N SER A 271 53.73 32.05 15.76
CA SER A 271 53.37 31.34 14.53
C SER A 271 54.26 30.12 14.27
N ASN A 272 55.58 30.30 14.39
CA ASN A 272 56.57 29.24 14.15
C ASN A 272 56.49 28.10 15.18
N ASP A 273 56.05 28.40 16.40
CA ASP A 273 55.99 27.45 17.52
C ASP A 273 54.64 26.71 17.63
N ILE A 274 53.60 27.26 17.01
CA ILE A 274 52.22 26.74 17.00
C ILE A 274 51.89 26.04 15.68
N SER A 275 52.64 26.32 14.61
CA SER A 275 52.43 25.71 13.31
C SER A 275 52.65 24.19 13.35
N ARG A 276 51.66 23.42 12.89
CA ARG A 276 51.74 21.95 12.84
C ARG A 276 52.48 21.49 11.59
N LYS A 277 53.27 20.42 11.72
CA LYS A 277 54.00 19.77 10.61
C LYS A 277 53.10 19.05 9.59
N THR A 278 51.80 18.86 9.85
CA THR A 278 50.89 18.08 8.98
C THR A 278 49.61 18.83 8.60
N LYS A 279 49.24 18.81 7.32
CA LYS A 279 48.01 19.44 6.77
C LYS A 279 46.72 18.60 6.88
N ARG A 280 46.71 17.49 7.64
CA ARG A 280 45.55 16.59 7.69
C ARG A 280 44.44 17.17 8.58
N ASN A 281 43.21 17.25 8.05
CA ASN A 281 41.94 17.57 8.72
C ASN A 281 41.57 19.04 9.04
N HIS A 282 42.14 20.08 8.39
CA HIS A 282 41.66 21.48 8.44
C HIS A 282 41.12 21.99 9.81
N ALA A 283 41.65 21.47 10.93
CA ALA A 283 41.11 21.75 12.24
C ALA A 283 41.74 23.05 12.74
N LEU A 284 40.97 24.13 12.76
CA LEU A 284 41.38 25.53 13.03
C LEU A 284 42.48 25.98 12.07
N THR A 285 42.05 26.54 10.95
CA THR A 285 42.93 27.18 9.98
C THR A 285 43.54 28.43 10.64
N VAL A 286 44.86 28.61 10.50
CA VAL A 286 45.62 29.81 10.88
C VAL A 286 46.01 29.89 12.38
N PRO A 287 47.31 30.04 12.71
CA PRO A 287 47.83 30.36 14.06
C PRO A 287 47.06 31.49 14.77
N LEU A 288 46.56 32.43 13.97
CA LEU A 288 45.71 33.55 14.36
C LEU A 288 44.42 33.13 15.09
N GLN A 289 43.71 32.08 14.62
CA GLN A 289 42.49 31.62 15.28
C GLN A 289 42.80 31.01 16.65
N MET A 290 43.92 30.30 16.77
CA MET A 290 44.35 29.69 18.03
C MET A 290 44.73 30.76 19.06
N VAL A 291 45.42 31.81 18.60
CA VAL A 291 45.74 32.98 19.43
C VAL A 291 44.47 33.71 19.86
N MET A 292 43.51 33.96 18.95
CA MET A 292 42.24 34.59 19.32
C MET A 292 41.45 33.78 20.36
N VAL A 293 41.33 32.45 20.21
CA VAL A 293 40.67 31.60 21.22
C VAL A 293 41.36 31.73 22.59
N THR A 294 42.69 31.74 22.59
CA THR A 294 43.50 31.84 23.81
C THR A 294 43.34 33.22 24.47
N LEU A 295 43.38 34.29 23.68
CA LEU A 295 43.17 35.67 24.14
C LEU A 295 41.77 35.85 24.71
N ARG A 296 40.73 35.27 24.09
CA ARG A 296 39.37 35.32 24.63
C ARG A 296 39.25 34.62 25.97
N PHE A 297 39.87 33.45 26.10
CA PHE A 297 39.91 32.70 27.34
C PHE A 297 40.60 33.50 28.46
N LEU A 298 41.74 34.13 28.15
CA LEU A 298 42.45 35.03 29.06
C LEU A 298 41.61 36.25 29.45
N ALA A 299 40.99 36.91 28.48
CA ALA A 299 40.15 38.09 28.67
C ALA A 299 38.89 37.82 29.51
N THR A 300 38.38 36.59 29.50
CA THR A 300 37.19 36.18 30.28
C THR A 300 37.52 35.94 31.76
N GLY A 301 38.79 35.75 32.13
CA GLY A 301 39.23 35.66 33.54
C GLY A 301 38.72 34.46 34.35
N SER A 302 37.84 33.62 33.79
CA SER A 302 37.18 32.50 34.49
C SER A 302 38.16 31.49 35.10
N PHE A 303 39.33 31.29 34.50
CA PHE A 303 40.35 30.37 35.02
C PHE A 303 41.01 30.89 36.31
N LEU A 304 41.06 32.21 36.51
CA LEU A 304 41.66 32.81 37.72
C LEU A 304 40.81 32.51 38.97
N GLN A 305 39.48 32.42 38.83
CA GLN A 305 38.59 31.96 39.91
C GLN A 305 38.85 30.50 40.28
N VAL A 306 38.92 29.60 39.29
CA VAL A 306 39.16 28.17 39.51
C VAL A 306 40.56 27.93 40.10
N VAL A 307 41.57 28.69 39.67
CA VAL A 307 42.91 28.63 40.25
C VAL A 307 42.94 29.18 41.68
N GLY A 308 42.16 30.22 41.98
CA GLY A 308 41.95 30.72 43.34
C GLY A 308 41.35 29.66 44.27
N ASP A 309 40.35 28.90 43.78
CA ASP A 309 39.64 27.89 44.56
C ASP A 309 40.41 26.55 44.71
N THR A 310 41.30 26.22 43.76
CA THR A 310 42.04 24.93 43.75
C THR A 310 43.40 24.99 44.42
N ILE A 311 43.92 26.18 44.75
CA ILE A 311 45.18 26.31 45.48
C ILE A 311 44.88 26.23 46.97
N ASP A 312 44.74 25.00 47.46
CA ASP A 312 44.97 24.72 48.87
C ASP A 312 46.35 24.08 49.09
N LYS A 313 47.00 24.61 50.13
CA LYS A 313 48.33 24.35 50.68
C LYS A 313 49.05 23.07 50.21
N ASN A 314 50.01 23.20 49.28
CA ASN A 314 51.45 22.92 49.45
C ASN A 314 52.16 22.76 48.09
N ASP A 315 53.33 23.39 47.95
CA ASP A 315 54.31 23.34 46.85
C ASP A 315 53.96 23.82 45.42
N THR A 316 52.73 24.22 45.12
CA THR A 316 52.39 24.88 43.84
C THR A 316 52.38 26.42 43.90
N LYS A 317 52.56 27.03 45.09
CA LYS A 317 52.44 28.49 45.29
C LYS A 317 53.39 29.30 44.40
N ALA A 318 54.67 28.94 44.29
CA ALA A 318 55.63 29.71 43.49
C ALA A 318 55.35 29.64 41.98
N LYS A 319 54.88 28.50 41.47
CA LYS A 319 54.52 28.34 40.04
C LYS A 319 53.17 28.96 39.72
N ALA A 320 52.19 28.81 40.61
CA ALA A 320 50.89 29.46 40.51
C ALA A 320 51.01 30.98 40.62
N CYS A 321 51.76 31.51 41.59
CA CYS A 321 52.09 32.93 41.67
C CYS A 321 52.84 33.39 40.42
N LYS A 322 53.79 32.63 39.87
CA LYS A 322 54.44 32.99 38.60
C LYS A 322 53.46 33.04 37.44
N ILE A 323 52.49 32.11 37.36
CA ILE A 323 51.45 32.10 36.32
C ILE A 323 50.45 33.25 36.53
N ILE A 324 50.06 33.54 37.76
CA ILE A 324 49.17 34.65 38.11
C ILE A 324 49.87 35.98 37.86
N ILE A 325 51.13 36.14 38.28
CA ILE A 325 51.99 37.31 38.03
C ILE A 325 52.22 37.47 36.53
N ALA A 326 52.49 36.39 35.81
CA ALA A 326 52.59 36.36 34.35
C ALA A 326 51.31 36.80 33.64
N CYS A 327 50.16 36.29 34.09
CA CYS A 327 48.86 36.67 33.56
C CYS A 327 48.53 38.12 33.94
N ALA A 328 48.94 38.59 35.12
CA ALA A 328 48.81 39.97 35.56
C ALA A 328 49.75 40.91 34.80
N ILE A 329 50.98 40.47 34.46
CA ILE A 329 51.91 41.19 33.60
C ILE A 329 51.35 41.25 32.18
N LEU A 330 50.83 40.14 31.64
CA LEU A 330 50.15 40.13 30.34
C LEU A 330 48.92 41.04 30.34
N LEU A 331 48.09 40.99 31.39
CA LEU A 331 46.93 41.86 31.56
C LEU A 331 47.34 43.32 31.72
N ASN A 332 48.41 43.61 32.46
CA ASN A 332 48.96 44.95 32.62
C ASN A 332 49.64 45.45 31.33
N ILE A 333 50.25 44.59 30.53
CA ILE A 333 50.73 44.91 29.17
C ILE A 333 49.55 45.18 28.25
N CYS A 334 48.43 44.45 28.36
CA CYS A 334 47.18 44.77 27.65
C CYS A 334 46.64 46.15 28.04
N ILE A 335 46.77 46.52 29.32
CA ILE A 335 46.34 47.82 29.86
C ILE A 335 47.32 48.94 29.49
N LEU A 336 48.63 48.68 29.48
CA LEU A 336 49.70 49.64 29.16
C LEU A 336 49.83 49.91 27.65
N LEU A 337 49.51 48.94 26.79
CA LEU A 337 49.42 49.10 25.32
C LEU A 337 48.09 49.74 24.88
N ASN A 338 47.44 50.50 25.78
CA ASN A 338 46.42 51.48 25.41
C ASN A 338 47.09 52.63 24.65
N GLU A 339 47.54 52.35 23.42
CA GLU A 339 48.04 53.37 22.49
C GLU A 339 47.01 54.51 22.40
N PRO A 340 47.45 55.77 22.57
CA PRO A 340 46.59 56.94 22.47
C PRO A 340 46.07 57.14 21.04
N ASP A 341 44.89 57.74 20.95
CA ASP A 341 44.09 57.96 19.76
C ASP A 341 44.87 58.47 18.55
N ILE A 342 44.66 57.81 17.39
CA ILE A 342 44.73 58.49 16.10
C ILE A 342 43.35 58.35 15.47
N GLU A 343 42.69 59.50 15.52
CA GLU A 343 41.54 60.03 14.78
C GLU A 343 40.65 59.07 13.96
N ASP A 344 39.38 59.15 14.37
CA ASP A 344 38.13 58.84 13.69
C ASP A 344 38.11 59.26 12.21
N ASP A 345 37.87 58.28 11.33
CA ASP A 345 37.29 58.52 10.01
C ASP A 345 36.07 57.60 9.83
N GLY A 346 34.95 57.98 10.45
CA GLY A 346 33.69 58.17 9.73
C GLY A 346 32.82 56.93 9.46
N LEU A 347 31.70 56.86 10.20
CA LEU A 347 30.31 56.53 9.79
C LEU A 347 30.12 55.31 8.82
N VAL A 348 29.28 54.32 9.11
CA VAL A 348 27.81 54.43 9.20
C VAL A 348 27.24 53.21 9.94
N ILE A 349 26.17 53.49 10.69
CA ILE A 349 25.31 52.62 11.49
C ILE A 349 24.47 51.68 10.61
N ASP A 350 24.20 50.47 11.07
CA ASP A 350 22.86 49.81 11.09
C ASP A 350 23.06 48.35 11.51
N ASN A 351 22.74 47.98 12.76
CA ASN A 351 21.41 47.70 13.33
C ASN A 351 21.05 46.21 13.21
N ASP A 352 20.62 45.69 14.36
CA ASP A 352 19.89 44.45 14.59
C ASP A 352 20.71 43.14 14.58
N GLY A 353 20.65 42.26 15.57
CA GLY A 353 19.81 42.24 16.76
C GLY A 353 20.23 41.09 17.68
N ASP A 354 19.71 41.23 18.89
CA ASP A 354 19.41 40.17 19.85
C ASP A 354 20.56 39.45 20.58
N LEU A 355 20.84 40.02 21.75
CA LEU A 355 21.44 39.38 22.91
C LEU A 355 20.45 38.37 23.49
N GLY A 356 20.66 37.09 23.20
CA GLY A 356 20.01 36.05 24.01
C GLY A 356 19.99 34.71 23.33
N ASP A 357 20.99 33.87 23.60
CA ASP A 357 20.66 32.47 23.80
C ASP A 357 21.65 31.79 24.76
N ARG A 358 21.06 31.34 25.86
CA ARG A 358 21.68 30.46 26.84
C ARG A 358 22.16 29.21 26.14
N PHE A 359 23.42 28.87 26.37
CA PHE A 359 24.03 27.63 25.89
C PHE A 359 23.34 26.42 26.54
N PHE A 360 22.32 25.87 25.89
CA PHE A 360 21.80 24.53 26.18
C PHE A 360 22.52 23.53 25.28
N GLY A 361 23.48 22.81 25.85
CA GLY A 361 24.10 21.67 25.18
C GLY A 361 23.17 20.46 25.18
N ASP A 362 23.15 19.74 24.07
CA ASP A 362 22.53 18.41 23.96
C ASP A 362 23.15 17.46 25.00
N GLN A 363 22.29 16.85 25.82
CA GLN A 363 22.66 15.87 26.86
C GLN A 363 22.84 14.45 26.31
N ASP A 364 23.08 14.28 25.01
CA ASP A 364 23.39 12.97 24.46
C ASP A 364 24.90 12.72 24.54
N GLY A 365 25.29 12.01 25.60
CA GLY A 365 26.67 11.65 25.99
C GLY A 365 27.46 10.82 24.96
N ARG A 366 27.72 11.39 23.78
CA ARG A 366 28.64 10.88 22.76
C ARG A 366 29.55 11.98 22.17
N GLY A 367 29.98 12.90 23.04
CA GLY A 367 30.97 13.94 22.74
C GLY A 367 32.17 13.97 23.70
N ALA A 368 32.46 12.87 24.40
CA ALA A 368 33.53 12.82 25.38
C ALA A 368 34.84 12.27 24.76
N GLN A 369 35.70 13.19 24.32
CA GLN A 369 37.18 13.14 24.37
C GLN A 369 37.81 14.25 23.49
N ARG A 370 37.38 15.50 23.65
CA ARG A 370 38.12 16.67 23.14
C ARG A 370 38.33 17.85 24.10
N PRO A 371 38.01 17.82 25.42
CA PRO A 371 38.38 18.92 26.30
C PRO A 371 39.89 18.92 26.64
N HIS A 372 40.57 17.76 26.59
CA HIS A 372 42.00 17.68 26.90
C HIS A 372 42.90 18.35 25.86
N PHE A 373 42.54 18.33 24.57
CA PHE A 373 43.41 18.86 23.52
C PHE A 373 43.45 20.38 23.51
N LEU A 374 42.30 21.05 23.69
CA LEU A 374 42.25 22.51 23.81
C LEU A 374 42.92 23.00 25.09
N HIS A 375 42.70 22.32 26.22
CA HIS A 375 43.36 22.67 27.47
C HIS A 375 44.88 22.49 27.40
N PHE A 376 45.37 21.38 26.83
CA PHE A 376 46.80 21.11 26.66
C PHE A 376 47.46 22.13 25.73
N LEU A 377 46.79 22.47 24.62
CA LEU A 377 47.25 23.45 23.65
C LEU A 377 47.30 24.87 24.24
N ILE A 378 46.30 25.27 25.03
CA ILE A 378 46.28 26.57 25.73
C ILE A 378 47.43 26.64 26.74
N VAL A 379 47.63 25.58 27.54
CA VAL A 379 48.74 25.51 28.52
C VAL A 379 50.10 25.53 27.83
N GLU A 380 50.25 24.88 26.69
CA GLU A 380 51.51 24.85 25.94
C GLU A 380 51.81 26.21 25.26
N ILE A 381 50.80 26.88 24.71
CA ILE A 381 50.92 28.23 24.15
C ILE A 381 51.27 29.23 25.26
N MET A 382 50.57 29.18 26.40
CA MET A 382 50.84 30.03 27.56
C MET A 382 52.28 29.85 28.07
N ASN A 383 52.75 28.61 28.22
CA ASN A 383 54.12 28.33 28.63
C ASN A 383 55.18 28.83 27.63
N LYS A 384 54.88 28.81 26.33
CA LYS A 384 55.80 29.29 25.28
C LYS A 384 55.83 30.82 25.19
N ILE A 385 54.68 31.48 25.25
CA ILE A 385 54.57 32.95 25.36
C ILE A 385 55.34 33.42 26.59
N LEU A 386 55.20 32.70 27.71
CA LEU A 386 55.88 33.04 28.95
C LEU A 386 57.38 32.88 28.90
N LYS A 387 57.89 31.79 28.31
CA LYS A 387 59.34 31.60 28.12
C LYS A 387 59.95 32.71 27.26
N LYS A 388 59.22 33.19 26.24
CA LYS A 388 59.71 34.20 25.30
C LYS A 388 59.69 35.61 25.90
N LEU A 389 58.62 35.96 26.63
CA LEU A 389 58.56 37.22 27.38
C LEU A 389 59.62 37.28 28.49
N PHE A 390 59.86 36.17 29.20
CA PHE A 390 60.95 36.12 30.19
C PHE A 390 62.35 36.16 29.56
N SER A 391 62.56 35.59 28.36
CA SER A 391 63.89 35.67 27.72
C SER A 391 64.23 37.08 27.22
N GLU A 392 63.23 37.88 26.85
CA GLU A 392 63.42 39.27 26.44
C GLU A 392 63.50 40.23 27.65
N TYR A 393 62.77 39.97 28.75
CA TYR A 393 62.82 40.82 29.95
C TYR A 393 64.06 40.63 30.83
N VAL A 394 64.72 39.46 30.79
CA VAL A 394 65.94 39.20 31.59
C VAL A 394 67.19 39.82 30.96
N PHE A 395 67.12 40.35 29.73
CA PHE A 395 68.23 41.04 29.06
C PHE A 395 68.21 42.57 29.19
N TYR A 396 67.21 43.15 29.88
CA TYR A 396 67.08 44.60 30.09
C TYR A 396 66.91 44.97 31.58
N GLN A 397 67.71 44.35 32.45
CA GLN A 397 68.02 44.90 33.78
C GLN A 397 69.52 45.04 33.98
#